data_AF-A0A7C5ZH90-F1
#
_entry.id   AF-A0A7C5ZH90-F1
#
_cell.length_a   1.000
_cell.length_b   1.000
_cell.length_c   1.000
_cell.angle_alpha   90.00
_cell.angle_beta   90.00
_cell.angle_gamma   90.00
#
_symmetry.space_group_name_H-M   'P 1'
#
loop_
_entity.id
_entity.type
_entity.pdbx_description
1 polymer ?
#
loop_
_entity_poly.entity_id
_entity_poly.type
_entity_poly.pdbx_seq_one_letter_code
_entity_poly.pdbx_strand_id
1 'polypeptide(L)'
;MKQPRPRQSWGRMSAADLAEATREFDKPLACSRPRPLSRAERDRFVRALHAGEKGRQLVAGRELDPELAPQAEVHARRKKLTLSPLVEQGLRRELAVTR
;
A
#
# COMPACT_ATOMS: atom_id res chain seq x y z
N MET A 1 9.56 43.48 -25.66
CA MET A 1 9.78 42.64 -24.46
C MET A 1 8.56 42.78 -23.57
N LYS A 2 7.80 41.70 -23.31
CA LYS A 2 6.62 41.75 -22.43
C LYS A 2 7.09 41.68 -20.97
N GLN A 3 6.80 42.71 -20.18
CA GLN A 3 7.14 42.74 -18.77
C GLN A 3 6.35 41.65 -18.00
N PRO A 4 6.96 40.95 -17.04
CA PRO A 4 6.23 40.00 -16.21
C PRO A 4 5.25 40.77 -15.31
N ARG A 5 3.97 40.37 -15.34
CA ARG A 5 2.95 40.96 -14.47
C ARG A 5 3.31 40.71 -12.99
N PRO A 6 3.06 41.67 -12.09
CA PRO A 6 3.31 41.49 -10.67
C PRO A 6 2.52 40.29 -10.14
N ARG A 7 3.21 39.37 -9.45
CA ARG A 7 2.60 38.19 -8.83
C ARG A 7 1.74 38.65 -7.66
N GLN A 8 0.43 38.79 -7.85
CA GLN A 8 -0.51 38.94 -6.74
C GLN A 8 -0.48 37.69 -5.86
N SER A 9 -0.58 37.87 -4.54
CA SER A 9 -0.73 36.76 -3.61
C SER A 9 -2.08 36.08 -3.82
N TRP A 10 -2.09 34.74 -3.80
CA TRP A 10 -3.27 33.91 -4.06
C TRP A 10 -4.53 34.31 -3.26
N GLY A 11 -4.36 34.89 -2.08
CA GLY A 11 -5.45 35.35 -1.21
C GLY A 11 -6.17 36.64 -1.66
N ARG A 12 -5.76 37.30 -2.75
CA ARG A 12 -6.42 38.51 -3.30
C ARG A 12 -6.98 38.35 -4.71
N MET A 13 -6.97 37.13 -5.24
CA MET A 13 -7.49 36.85 -6.58
C MET A 13 -9.02 36.87 -6.58
N SER A 14 -9.63 37.46 -7.61
CA SER A 14 -11.08 37.40 -7.78
C SER A 14 -11.49 35.98 -8.22
N ALA A 15 -12.78 35.64 -8.06
CA ALA A 15 -13.30 34.35 -8.52
C ALA A 15 -13.05 34.12 -10.03
N ALA A 16 -13.00 35.19 -10.83
CA ALA A 16 -12.69 35.12 -12.26
C ALA A 16 -11.21 34.77 -12.52
N ASP A 17 -10.28 35.33 -11.74
CA ASP A 17 -8.85 35.03 -11.87
C ASP A 17 -8.53 33.59 -11.42
N LEU A 18 -9.25 33.09 -10.41
CA LEU A 18 -9.14 31.69 -9.98
C LEU A 18 -9.67 30.75 -11.06
N ALA A 19 -10.82 31.06 -11.68
CA ALA A 19 -11.38 30.26 -12.77
C ALA A 19 -10.48 30.23 -14.01
N GLU A 20 -9.82 31.34 -14.34
CA GLU A 20 -8.83 31.38 -15.43
C GLU A 20 -7.59 30.53 -15.09
N ALA A 21 -7.14 30.56 -13.84
CA ALA A 21 -6.01 29.75 -13.37
C ALA A 21 -6.32 28.25 -13.30
N THR A 22 -7.56 27.85 -12.98
CA THR A 22 -7.96 26.44 -12.90
C THR A 22 -8.39 25.84 -14.23
N ARG A 23 -8.55 26.66 -15.27
CA ARG A 23 -9.03 26.25 -16.61
C ARG A 23 -8.20 25.13 -17.25
N GLU A 24 -6.92 25.01 -16.93
CA GLU A 24 -6.06 23.94 -17.44
C GLU A 24 -6.27 22.59 -16.73
N PHE A 25 -6.79 22.60 -15.50
CA PHE A 25 -7.07 21.42 -14.68
C PHE A 25 -8.48 20.87 -14.90
N ASP A 26 -9.40 21.69 -15.41
CA ASP A 26 -10.74 21.23 -15.85
C ASP A 26 -10.70 20.37 -17.11
N LYS A 27 -9.55 20.31 -17.79
CA LYS A 27 -9.35 19.38 -18.90
C LYS A 27 -9.26 17.97 -18.31
N PRO A 28 -10.08 17.00 -18.78
CA PRO A 28 -9.92 15.63 -18.36
C PRO A 28 -8.47 15.21 -18.63
N LEU A 29 -7.81 14.63 -17.62
CA LEU A 29 -6.48 14.06 -17.76
C LEU A 29 -6.50 13.19 -19.02
N ALA A 30 -5.67 13.53 -20.01
CA ALA A 30 -5.58 12.77 -21.23
C ALA A 30 -5.35 11.31 -20.83
N CYS A 31 -6.22 10.41 -21.32
CA CYS A 31 -6.08 8.97 -21.10
C CYS A 31 -4.75 8.52 -21.71
N SER A 32 -3.67 8.66 -20.94
CA SER A 32 -2.40 8.08 -21.29
C SER A 32 -2.65 6.58 -21.30
N ARG A 33 -2.48 5.97 -22.47
CA ARG A 33 -2.53 4.51 -22.58
C ARG A 33 -1.55 3.99 -21.53
N PRO A 34 -1.96 3.12 -20.60
CA PRO A 34 -1.05 2.60 -19.59
C PRO A 34 0.09 1.91 -20.33
N ARG A 35 1.27 2.55 -20.34
CA ARG A 35 2.46 1.96 -20.91
C ARG A 35 2.80 0.78 -20.01
N PRO A 36 2.96 -0.45 -20.54
CA PRO A 36 3.41 -1.56 -19.73
C PRO A 36 4.77 -1.21 -19.14
N LEU A 37 4.93 -1.45 -17.84
CA LEU A 37 6.18 -1.22 -17.13
C LEU A 37 7.31 -1.98 -17.80
N SER A 38 8.46 -1.32 -17.98
CA SER A 38 9.69 -1.98 -18.39
C SER A 38 10.11 -3.05 -17.37
N ARG A 39 10.99 -3.98 -17.76
CA ARG A 39 11.51 -5.01 -16.84
C ARG A 39 12.12 -4.41 -15.58
N ALA A 40 12.91 -3.34 -15.71
CA ALA A 40 13.54 -2.66 -14.58
C ALA A 40 12.51 -2.00 -13.63
N GLU A 41 11.43 -1.44 -14.17
CA GLU A 41 10.36 -0.83 -13.38
C GLU A 41 9.52 -1.89 -12.65
N ARG A 42 9.24 -3.02 -13.30
CA ARG A 42 8.59 -4.17 -12.66
C ARG A 42 9.43 -4.69 -11.49
N ASP A 43 10.72 -4.87 -11.69
CA ASP A 43 11.61 -5.39 -10.63
C ASP A 43 11.69 -4.42 -9.45
N ARG A 44 11.70 -3.10 -9.69
CA ARG A 44 11.63 -2.08 -8.61
C ARG A 44 10.29 -2.11 -7.88
N PHE A 45 9.18 -2.24 -8.60
CA PHE A 45 7.84 -2.31 -8.01
C PHE A 45 7.69 -3.56 -7.13
N VAL A 46 8.11 -4.73 -7.62
CA VAL A 46 8.11 -5.97 -6.84
C VAL A 46 9.01 -5.84 -5.60
N ARG A 47 10.20 -5.26 -5.74
CA ARG A 47 11.08 -4.98 -4.59
C ARG A 47 10.43 -4.03 -3.59
N ALA A 48 9.72 -3.00 -4.02
CA ALA A 48 9.06 -2.04 -3.15
C ALA A 48 7.88 -2.68 -2.40
N LEU A 49 7.06 -3.48 -3.09
CA LEU A 49 6.00 -4.29 -2.46
C LEU A 49 6.57 -5.18 -1.36
N HIS A 50 7.68 -5.87 -1.64
CA HIS A 50 8.31 -6.79 -0.70
C HIS A 50 9.15 -6.08 0.38
N ALA A 51 9.57 -4.83 0.14
CA ALA A 51 10.34 -4.05 1.12
C ALA A 51 9.47 -3.56 2.29
N GLY A 52 8.18 -3.32 2.06
CA GLY A 52 7.23 -2.96 3.11
C GLY A 52 6.87 -4.11 4.08
N GLU A 53 7.18 -5.35 3.71
CA GLU A 53 6.80 -6.56 4.47
C GLU A 53 7.98 -7.24 5.18
N LYS A 54 9.21 -6.73 5.06
CA LYS A 54 10.38 -7.31 5.70
C LYS A 54 10.33 -7.12 7.22
N GLY A 55 9.68 -8.06 7.91
CA GLY A 55 9.67 -8.22 9.35
C GLY A 55 8.31 -8.51 9.97
N ARG A 56 7.20 -8.33 9.24
CA ARG A 56 5.85 -8.56 9.78
C ARG A 56 5.26 -9.83 9.20
N GLN A 57 5.34 -10.92 9.96
CA GLN A 57 4.54 -12.11 9.65
C GLN A 57 3.10 -11.83 10.06
N LEU A 58 2.25 -11.58 9.05
CA LEU A 58 0.82 -11.37 9.24
C LEU A 58 0.07 -12.65 8.89
N VAL A 59 -0.78 -13.13 9.80
CA VAL A 59 -1.79 -14.15 9.52
C VAL A 59 -3.15 -13.52 9.75
N ALA A 60 -4.01 -13.53 8.73
CA ALA A 60 -5.33 -12.87 8.75
C ALA A 60 -5.29 -11.38 9.17
N GLY A 61 -4.22 -10.65 8.79
CA GLY A 61 -4.05 -9.23 9.11
C GLY A 61 -3.66 -8.94 10.56
N ARG A 62 -3.35 -9.95 11.37
CA ARG A 62 -2.82 -9.81 12.73
C ARG A 62 -1.33 -10.10 12.76
N GLU A 63 -0.59 -9.28 13.48
CA GLU A 63 0.84 -9.47 13.74
C GLU A 63 1.05 -10.69 14.63
N LEU A 64 1.90 -11.60 14.18
CA LEU A 64 2.38 -12.72 14.99
C LEU A 64 3.56 -12.27 15.84
N ASP A 65 3.67 -12.86 17.02
CA ASP A 65 4.85 -12.70 17.87
C ASP A 65 6.11 -13.14 17.09
N PRO A 66 7.11 -12.25 16.94
CA PRO A 66 8.31 -12.52 16.16
C PRO A 66 9.16 -13.68 16.71
N GLU A 67 9.04 -14.02 18.00
CA GLU A 67 9.77 -15.16 18.59
C GLU A 67 9.08 -16.51 18.30
N LEU A 68 7.74 -16.51 18.25
CA LEU A 68 6.93 -17.72 18.04
C LEU A 68 6.67 -18.01 16.56
N ALA A 69 6.66 -16.99 15.72
CA ALA A 69 6.56 -17.05 14.26
C ALA A 69 7.45 -18.14 13.61
N PRO A 70 8.79 -18.15 13.81
CA PRO A 70 9.67 -19.15 13.21
C PRO A 70 9.40 -20.56 13.73
N GLN A 71 9.02 -20.71 15.00
CA GLN A 71 8.69 -22.01 15.59
C GLN A 71 7.38 -22.57 15.01
N ALA A 72 6.38 -21.70 14.85
CA ALA A 72 5.10 -22.04 14.23
C ALA A 72 5.28 -22.46 12.76
N GLU A 73 6.16 -21.80 12.01
CA GLU A 73 6.48 -22.19 10.64
C GLU A 73 7.10 -23.58 10.54
N VAL A 74 8.08 -23.89 11.39
CA VAL A 74 8.73 -25.20 11.43
C VAL A 74 7.70 -26.30 11.73
N HIS A 75 6.81 -26.05 12.70
CA HIS A 75 5.76 -26.98 13.07
C HIS A 75 4.71 -27.16 11.97
N ALA A 76 4.29 -26.07 11.31
CA ALA A 76 3.37 -26.10 10.18
C ALA A 76 3.94 -26.94 9.03
N ARG A 77 5.23 -26.74 8.70
CA ARG A 77 5.93 -27.54 7.67
C ARG A 77 5.98 -29.02 8.01
N ARG A 78 6.28 -29.39 9.26
CA ARG A 78 6.27 -30.80 9.72
C ARG A 78 4.90 -31.45 9.55
N LYS A 79 3.83 -30.68 9.75
CA LYS A 79 2.45 -31.13 9.59
C LYS A 79 1.89 -30.99 8.17
N LYS A 80 2.69 -30.50 7.21
CA LYS A 80 2.24 -30.18 5.84
C LYS A 80 1.04 -29.21 5.82
N LEU A 81 1.03 -28.25 6.75
CA LEU A 81 0.02 -27.21 6.88
C LEU A 81 0.65 -25.83 6.61
N THR A 82 -0.19 -24.85 6.25
CA THR A 82 0.19 -23.43 6.26
C THR A 82 -0.04 -22.82 7.65
N LEU A 83 0.48 -21.61 7.90
CA LEU A 83 0.32 -20.95 9.20
C LEU A 83 -1.15 -20.68 9.56
N SER A 84 -1.99 -20.30 8.59
CA SER A 84 -3.41 -20.00 8.82
C SER A 84 -4.21 -21.16 9.46
N PRO A 85 -4.23 -22.39 8.90
CA PRO A 85 -4.94 -23.52 9.50
C PRO A 85 -4.31 -23.98 10.82
N LEU A 86 -3.00 -23.77 11.03
CA LEU A 86 -2.37 -24.06 12.31
C LEU A 86 -2.89 -23.11 13.41
N VAL A 87 -2.96 -21.81 13.12
CA VAL A 87 -3.50 -20.80 14.03
C VAL A 87 -4.99 -21.05 14.31
N GLU A 88 -5.77 -21.36 13.26
CA GLU A 88 -7.19 -21.69 13.41
C GLU A 88 -7.41 -22.91 14.30
N GLN A 89 -6.60 -23.97 14.15
CA GLN A 89 -6.67 -25.15 15.00
C GLN A 89 -6.30 -24.85 16.46
N GLY A 90 -5.31 -23.97 16.69
CA GLY A 90 -4.94 -23.50 18.03
C GLY A 90 -6.08 -22.74 18.69
N LEU A 91 -6.65 -21.76 17.98
CA LEU A 91 -7.78 -20.96 18.47
C LEU A 91 -9.01 -21.80 18.78
N ARG A 92 -9.34 -22.78 17.93
CA ARG A 92 -10.46 -23.70 18.18
C ARG A 92 -10.26 -24.52 19.45
N ARG A 93 -9.04 -24.95 19.74
CA ARG A 93 -8.72 -25.71 20.96
C ARG A 93 -8.85 -24.84 22.20
N GLU A 94 -8.30 -23.64 22.19
CA GLU A 94 -8.40 -22.70 23.30
C GLU A 94 -9.85 -22.35 23.63
N LEU A 95 -10.63 -21.98 22.60
CA LEU A 95 -12.05 -21.63 22.75
C LEU A 95 -12.93 -22.81 23.18
N ALA A 96 -12.53 -24.05 22.87
CA ALA A 96 -13.24 -25.25 23.30
C ALA A 96 -12.99 -25.58 24.78
N VAL A 97 -11.86 -25.14 25.35
CA VAL A 97 -11.52 -25.33 26.77
C VAL A 97 -12.18 -24.28 27.66
N THR A 98 -12.55 -23.12 27.09
CA THR A 98 -13.18 -22.01 27.84
C THR A 98 -14.71 -22.13 28.00
N ARG A 99 -15.30 -23.29 27.67
CA ARG A 99 -16.73 -23.60 27.87
C ARG A 99 -16.89 -24.72 28.89
#